data_AF-A0A521UT30-F1
#
_entry.id   AF-A0A521UT30-F1
#
_cell.length_a   1.000
_cell.length_b   1.000
_cell.length_c   1.000
_cell.angle_alpha   90.00
_cell.angle_beta   90.00
_cell.angle_gamma   90.00
#
_symmetry.space_group_name_H-M   'P 1'
#
loop_
_entity.id
_entity.type
_entity.pdbx_description
1 polymer ?
#
loop_
_entity_poly.entity_id
_entity_poly.type
_entity_poly.pdbx_seq_one_letter_code
_entity_poly.pdbx_strand_id
1 'polypeptide(L)'
;MKSVKTYCLAALFAGFFYAQDMVAQFSGQVINFHLDRYNSAPNGAKVTLHDGENLGTFHFRGWTPGNEYQSSAGFGVDVTGTPLDGYLPSRLSFYTGGFGLIERMTILENGNIGIGLSNPAELVDINGNTRIRGTRLFLGLPGNAATAGGEALTQTGWDCAGLPVSDALAINYNGDFTGGVYVEGPGLKVCGELKAECLKAHQHVIAEEGNIFALGGSGVVVNCSDPGQGDFIAEGANGDFIARHGNFTAEEGAVTARQNITSTQGSVVANQNVTAQNGSVSAAQNVSAGNNVSALNSISAGTSISAGTDISAGGNLSVTGTGTITGNVRVGTIFGNTGSHVLAVGGSMIAEEVNVKLQADWPDYVFTPEHQRPTLNEVESFIHENKHLPGAPSAAQVAQDGLPLGQTQAMMMEKLEELYLHVIELNRKVEQLEKENAQLKAVKE
;
A
#
# COMPACT_ATOMS: atom_id res chain seq x y z
N MET A 1 57.53 -79.84 22.34
CA MET A 1 57.17 -81.25 22.07
C MET A 1 56.03 -81.63 23.01
N LYS A 2 54.98 -82.25 22.46
CA LYS A 2 53.65 -82.59 23.05
C LYS A 2 53.55 -82.67 24.58
N SER A 3 52.56 -81.98 25.16
CA SER A 3 51.96 -82.31 26.44
C SER A 3 50.44 -82.24 26.31
N VAL A 4 49.82 -83.42 26.21
CA VAL A 4 48.41 -83.64 26.52
C VAL A 4 48.33 -83.88 28.02
N LYS A 5 47.56 -83.05 28.74
CA LYS A 5 46.90 -83.45 29.99
C LYS A 5 45.57 -82.72 30.12
N THR A 6 44.52 -83.52 30.08
CA THR A 6 43.14 -83.28 30.47
C THR A 6 43.05 -82.57 31.82
N TYR A 7 42.27 -81.48 31.88
CA TYR A 7 41.58 -81.08 33.10
C TYR A 7 40.10 -80.89 32.80
N CYS A 8 39.30 -81.53 33.67
CA CYS A 8 37.85 -81.52 33.70
C CYS A 8 37.28 -80.12 33.89
N LEU A 9 36.29 -79.79 33.06
CA LEU A 9 34.91 -79.60 33.52
C LEU A 9 34.70 -78.64 34.72
N ALA A 10 35.12 -77.38 34.61
CA ALA A 10 34.61 -76.28 35.46
C ALA A 10 35.06 -74.91 34.92
N ALA A 11 34.31 -74.32 33.98
CA ALA A 11 34.24 -72.85 33.73
C ALA A 11 33.46 -72.50 32.45
N LEU A 12 32.24 -73.03 32.30
CA LEU A 12 31.30 -72.59 31.25
C LEU A 12 29.90 -72.45 31.85
N PHE A 13 29.82 -71.60 32.87
CA PHE A 13 28.57 -71.13 33.46
C PHE A 13 28.69 -69.63 33.69
N ALA A 14 28.25 -68.83 32.72
CA ALA A 14 27.73 -67.47 32.90
C ALA A 14 27.29 -66.94 31.54
N GLY A 15 25.99 -67.10 31.23
CA GLY A 15 25.40 -66.59 29.99
C GLY A 15 24.29 -67.50 29.48
N PHE A 16 23.26 -67.73 30.29
CA PHE A 16 21.99 -68.24 29.80
C PHE A 16 21.42 -67.22 28.81
N PHE A 17 21.56 -67.48 27.51
CA PHE A 17 20.64 -66.97 26.50
C PHE A 17 19.91 -68.19 25.94
N TYR A 18 18.64 -68.33 26.34
CA TYR A 18 17.70 -69.24 25.69
C TYR A 18 17.43 -68.70 24.28
N ALA A 19 18.09 -69.28 23.27
CA ALA A 19 17.54 -69.33 21.92
C ALA A 19 16.89 -70.71 21.78
N GLN A 20 15.56 -70.76 21.67
CA GLN A 20 14.84 -72.02 21.44
C GLN A 20 14.25 -72.00 20.03
N ASP A 21 14.54 -73.09 19.32
CA ASP A 21 14.11 -73.46 17.96
C ASP A 21 14.50 -72.52 16.82
N MET A 22 15.66 -72.77 16.20
CA MET A 22 15.99 -72.27 14.86
C MET A 22 15.40 -73.19 13.79
N VAL A 23 14.25 -72.84 13.24
CA VAL A 23 13.64 -73.59 12.13
C VAL A 23 14.12 -73.02 10.79
N ALA A 24 15.10 -73.66 10.16
CA ALA A 24 15.47 -73.39 8.77
C ALA A 24 14.77 -74.40 7.85
N GLN A 25 13.67 -74.01 7.22
CA GLN A 25 12.95 -74.88 6.27
C GLN A 25 13.68 -74.90 4.92
N PHE A 26 14.34 -76.02 4.60
CA PHE A 26 14.97 -76.23 3.29
C PHE A 26 13.97 -76.84 2.31
N SER A 27 13.18 -76.00 1.62
CA SER A 27 12.70 -76.30 0.26
C SER A 27 12.05 -75.07 -0.38
N GLY A 28 12.68 -74.55 -1.45
CA GLY A 28 12.02 -73.87 -2.57
C GLY A 28 11.35 -72.49 -2.37
N GLN A 29 11.13 -71.98 -1.16
CA GLN A 29 10.46 -70.69 -0.94
C GLN A 29 11.14 -69.94 0.22
N VAL A 30 11.29 -68.61 0.07
CA VAL A 30 11.85 -67.60 0.99
C VAL A 30 12.44 -68.14 2.30
N ILE A 31 13.77 -68.04 2.49
CA ILE A 31 14.42 -68.32 3.78
C ILE A 31 13.97 -67.25 4.78
N ASN A 32 13.00 -67.58 5.64
CA ASN A 32 12.60 -66.74 6.75
C ASN A 32 13.34 -67.16 8.01
N PHE A 33 13.97 -66.21 8.68
CA PHE A 33 14.59 -66.41 9.97
C PHE A 33 13.61 -65.99 11.06
N HIS A 34 13.05 -66.97 11.79
CA HIS A 34 12.17 -66.72 12.93
C HIS A 34 12.96 -66.88 14.23
N LEU A 35 12.83 -65.90 15.11
CA LEU A 35 13.34 -65.95 16.48
C LEU A 35 12.14 -65.93 17.42
N ASP A 36 11.79 -67.09 17.96
CA ASP A 36 10.68 -67.22 18.88
C ASP A 36 11.16 -67.03 20.32
N ARG A 37 10.62 -66.02 21.00
CA ARG A 37 10.92 -65.76 22.42
C ARG A 37 9.64 -65.78 23.25
N TYR A 38 9.71 -66.44 24.40
CA TYR A 38 8.69 -66.43 25.45
C TYR A 38 9.36 -66.61 26.81
N ASN A 39 8.72 -66.17 27.90
CA ASN A 39 9.21 -66.46 29.24
C ASN A 39 8.89 -67.92 29.59
N SER A 40 9.80 -68.63 30.25
CA SER A 40 9.54 -70.03 30.64
C SER A 40 9.18 -70.11 32.12
N ALA A 41 8.05 -70.74 32.43
CA ALA A 41 7.76 -71.15 33.80
C ALA A 41 8.72 -72.27 34.24
N PRO A 42 8.89 -72.52 35.55
CA PRO A 42 9.78 -73.59 36.06
C PRO A 42 9.48 -75.00 35.51
N ASN A 43 8.31 -75.21 34.93
CA ASN A 43 7.87 -76.46 34.31
C ASN A 43 7.99 -76.47 32.77
N GLY A 44 8.61 -75.45 32.16
CA GLY A 44 8.75 -75.31 30.70
C GLY A 44 7.50 -74.80 29.98
N ALA A 45 6.45 -74.41 30.70
CA ALA A 45 5.28 -73.80 30.08
C ALA A 45 5.63 -72.40 29.55
N LYS A 46 5.05 -72.05 28.39
CA LYS A 46 5.18 -70.72 27.79
C LYS A 46 4.43 -69.70 28.65
N VAL A 47 5.14 -68.67 29.10
CA VAL A 47 4.62 -67.52 29.83
C VAL A 47 4.71 -66.31 28.93
N THR A 48 3.68 -65.47 28.99
CA THR A 48 3.60 -64.23 28.23
C THR A 48 4.78 -63.30 28.56
N LEU A 49 5.24 -62.60 27.54
CA LEU A 49 6.25 -61.57 27.69
C LEU A 49 5.68 -60.33 28.41
N HIS A 50 6.56 -59.47 28.89
CA HIS A 50 6.20 -58.22 29.57
C HIS A 50 6.76 -56.99 28.85
N ASP A 51 6.17 -55.83 29.14
CA ASP A 51 6.64 -54.54 28.63
C ASP A 51 8.13 -54.31 28.92
N GLY A 52 8.87 -53.80 27.93
CA GLY A 52 10.30 -53.55 28.02
C GLY A 52 11.21 -54.77 27.85
N GLU A 53 10.65 -55.97 27.62
CA GLU A 53 11.47 -57.15 27.36
C GLU A 53 12.03 -57.16 25.93
N ASN A 54 13.31 -57.51 25.79
CA ASN A 54 13.96 -57.62 24.49
C ASN A 54 13.60 -58.95 23.81
N LEU A 55 12.99 -58.88 22.62
CA LEU A 55 12.69 -60.05 21.78
C LEU A 55 13.93 -60.62 21.11
N GLY A 56 14.86 -59.74 20.77
CA GLY A 56 16.17 -60.11 20.25
C GLY A 56 16.91 -58.90 19.71
N THR A 57 18.22 -59.09 19.56
CA THR A 57 19.11 -58.09 18.96
C THR A 57 20.00 -58.76 17.94
N PHE A 58 20.18 -58.11 16.80
CA PHE A 58 21.20 -58.48 15.83
C PHE A 58 22.34 -57.46 15.89
N HIS A 59 23.53 -57.91 16.27
CA HIS A 59 24.70 -57.05 16.40
C HIS A 59 25.74 -57.37 15.33
N PHE A 60 26.23 -56.33 14.67
CA PHE A 60 27.42 -56.39 13.83
C PHE A 60 28.63 -56.08 14.71
N ARG A 61 29.50 -57.08 14.89
CA ARG A 61 30.63 -57.02 15.81
C ARG A 61 31.95 -57.14 15.09
N GLY A 62 32.93 -56.36 15.54
CA GLY A 62 34.30 -56.39 15.07
C GLY A 62 35.26 -56.65 16.21
N TRP A 63 36.39 -57.29 15.89
CA TRP A 63 37.48 -57.46 16.84
C TRP A 63 38.29 -56.16 16.97
N THR A 64 38.51 -55.69 18.20
CA THR A 64 39.25 -54.45 18.46
C THR A 64 40.60 -54.74 19.16
N PRO A 65 41.59 -53.83 19.07
CA PRO A 65 42.81 -53.91 19.87
C PRO A 65 42.44 -53.98 21.36
N GLY A 66 42.88 -55.03 22.05
CA GLY A 66 42.43 -55.37 23.42
C GLY A 66 41.78 -56.74 23.57
N ASN A 67 41.63 -57.50 22.48
CA ASN A 67 41.12 -58.88 22.46
C ASN A 67 39.62 -58.98 22.84
N GLU A 68 38.83 -58.03 22.36
CA GLU A 68 37.41 -57.94 22.63
C GLU A 68 36.60 -57.72 21.34
N TYR A 69 35.42 -58.32 21.26
CA TYR A 69 34.47 -58.05 20.18
C TYR A 69 33.57 -56.89 20.58
N GLN A 70 33.67 -55.78 19.86
CA GLN A 70 32.84 -54.60 20.07
C GLN A 70 31.70 -54.56 19.05
N SER A 71 30.50 -54.22 19.52
CA SER A 71 29.34 -54.00 18.64
C SER A 71 29.35 -52.54 18.17
N SER A 72 29.40 -52.32 16.87
CA SER A 72 29.45 -50.95 16.30
C SER A 72 28.12 -50.50 15.71
N ALA A 73 27.30 -51.47 15.29
CA ALA A 73 25.96 -51.25 14.80
C ALA A 73 25.08 -52.48 15.08
N GLY A 74 23.78 -52.27 15.11
CA GLY A 74 22.82 -53.35 15.24
C GLY A 74 21.41 -52.85 15.10
N PHE A 75 20.48 -53.80 15.12
CA PHE A 75 19.07 -53.51 15.28
C PHE A 75 18.48 -54.47 16.31
N GLY A 76 17.47 -54.01 17.03
CA GLY A 76 16.84 -54.76 18.10
C GLY A 76 15.34 -54.56 18.09
N VAL A 77 14.64 -55.51 18.70
CA VAL A 77 13.20 -55.45 18.89
C VAL A 77 12.90 -55.61 20.37
N ASP A 78 12.18 -54.66 20.93
CA ASP A 78 11.72 -54.67 22.32
C ASP A 78 10.19 -54.65 22.35
N VAL A 79 9.61 -55.34 23.31
CA VAL A 79 8.17 -55.30 23.58
C VAL A 79 7.80 -53.93 24.13
N THR A 80 6.74 -53.33 23.59
CA THR A 80 6.23 -52.00 23.96
C THR A 80 4.80 -52.10 24.47
N GLY A 81 4.56 -51.96 25.76
CA GLY A 81 3.26 -52.16 26.38
C GLY A 81 2.95 -53.63 26.72
N THR A 82 1.69 -53.93 27.04
CA THR A 82 1.28 -55.24 27.56
C THR A 82 0.85 -56.18 26.42
N PRO A 83 1.50 -57.35 26.23
CA PRO A 83 1.05 -58.33 25.24
C PRO A 83 -0.35 -58.88 25.55
N LEU A 84 -1.16 -59.07 24.52
CA LEU A 84 -2.51 -59.63 24.58
C LEU A 84 -2.64 -60.82 23.63
N ASP A 85 -3.78 -61.50 23.66
CA ASP A 85 -4.04 -62.66 22.83
C ASP A 85 -3.98 -62.28 21.34
N GLY A 86 -2.99 -62.81 20.62
CA GLY A 86 -2.72 -62.48 19.21
C GLY A 86 -2.11 -61.09 18.95
N TYR A 87 -1.74 -60.33 19.99
CA TYR A 87 -1.18 -58.98 19.85
C TYR A 87 0.10 -58.83 20.67
N LEU A 88 1.22 -58.59 19.98
CA LEU A 88 2.52 -58.33 20.58
C LEU A 88 3.01 -56.97 20.09
N PRO A 89 2.77 -55.89 20.85
CA PRO A 89 3.28 -54.58 20.51
C PRO A 89 4.80 -54.55 20.70
N SER A 90 5.51 -54.06 19.70
CA SER A 90 6.97 -54.00 19.72
C SER A 90 7.50 -52.89 18.83
N ARG A 91 8.61 -52.29 19.23
CA ARG A 91 9.34 -51.32 18.40
C ARG A 91 10.57 -51.95 17.77
N LEU A 92 10.93 -51.47 16.57
CA LEU A 92 12.21 -51.76 15.92
C LEU A 92 13.16 -50.57 16.11
N SER A 93 14.33 -50.86 16.68
CA SER A 93 15.35 -49.85 16.99
C SER A 93 16.63 -50.10 16.20
N PHE A 94 17.21 -49.04 15.65
CA PHE A 94 18.52 -49.04 14.99
C PHE A 94 19.56 -48.38 15.88
N TYR A 95 20.64 -49.11 16.13
CA TYR A 95 21.72 -48.68 17.01
C TYR A 95 23.02 -48.50 16.25
N THR A 96 23.74 -47.42 16.55
CA THR A 96 25.14 -47.25 16.16
C THR A 96 25.95 -46.56 17.24
N GLY A 97 27.23 -46.88 17.36
CA GLY A 97 28.16 -46.18 18.24
C GLY A 97 29.51 -46.89 18.40
N GLY A 98 30.53 -46.15 18.83
CA GLY A 98 31.92 -46.64 18.89
C GLY A 98 32.37 -47.22 20.24
N PHE A 99 31.77 -46.76 21.34
CA PHE A 99 32.08 -47.20 22.72
C PHE A 99 30.82 -47.71 23.45
N GLY A 100 29.81 -48.09 22.68
CA GLY A 100 28.47 -48.41 23.16
C GLY A 100 27.44 -48.08 22.08
N LEU A 101 26.41 -48.90 22.00
CA LEU A 101 25.32 -48.72 21.04
C LEU A 101 24.38 -47.63 21.53
N ILE A 102 24.10 -46.65 20.66
CA ILE A 102 23.13 -45.57 20.92
C ILE A 102 21.99 -45.74 19.92
N GLU A 103 20.76 -45.66 20.41
CA GLU A 103 19.55 -45.67 19.56
C GLU A 103 19.54 -44.41 18.70
N ARG A 104 19.51 -44.60 17.37
CA ARG A 104 19.54 -43.50 16.40
C ARG A 104 18.22 -43.32 15.67
N MET A 105 17.50 -44.41 15.45
CA MET A 105 16.23 -44.40 14.76
C MET A 105 15.34 -45.49 15.35
N THR A 106 14.06 -45.18 15.47
CA THR A 106 13.07 -46.07 16.07
C THR A 106 11.85 -46.08 15.19
N ILE A 107 11.28 -47.26 14.97
CA ILE A 107 10.01 -47.45 14.29
C ILE A 107 9.08 -48.13 15.28
N LEU A 108 8.03 -47.43 15.71
CA LEU A 108 7.03 -47.96 16.62
C LEU A 108 6.04 -48.87 15.88
N GLU A 109 5.31 -49.71 16.62
CA GLU A 109 4.29 -50.61 16.07
C GLU A 109 3.15 -49.87 15.35
N ASN A 110 2.93 -48.60 15.68
CA ASN A 110 1.95 -47.73 15.02
C ASN A 110 2.46 -47.12 13.70
N GLY A 111 3.72 -47.36 13.33
CA GLY A 111 4.36 -46.86 12.11
C GLY A 111 5.13 -45.55 12.27
N ASN A 112 5.09 -44.90 13.43
CA ASN A 112 5.84 -43.67 13.67
C ASN A 112 7.34 -43.92 13.65
N ILE A 113 8.05 -43.06 12.93
CA ILE A 113 9.50 -43.11 12.74
C ILE A 113 10.14 -41.97 13.51
N GLY A 114 10.90 -42.31 14.55
CA GLY A 114 11.74 -41.37 15.29
C GLY A 114 13.16 -41.39 14.74
N ILE A 115 13.76 -40.23 14.47
CA ILE A 115 15.21 -40.10 14.26
C ILE A 115 15.77 -39.28 15.42
N GLY A 116 16.59 -39.91 16.25
CA GLY A 116 17.08 -39.34 17.52
C GLY A 116 16.05 -39.34 18.66
N LEU A 117 14.94 -40.08 18.50
CA LEU A 117 13.85 -40.21 19.46
C LEU A 117 13.46 -41.68 19.61
N SER A 118 13.24 -42.11 20.85
CA SER A 118 12.77 -43.46 21.16
C SER A 118 11.25 -43.58 21.28
N ASN A 119 10.55 -42.44 21.29
CA ASN A 119 9.10 -42.34 21.36
C ASN A 119 8.59 -41.17 20.46
N PRO A 120 8.61 -41.34 19.12
CA PRO A 120 8.15 -40.32 18.18
C PRO A 120 6.64 -40.01 18.31
N ALA A 121 6.28 -38.73 18.36
CA ALA A 121 4.89 -38.30 18.45
C ALA A 121 4.18 -38.30 17.09
N GLU A 122 4.93 -38.15 16.01
CA GLU A 122 4.45 -38.04 14.63
C GLU A 122 5.01 -39.15 13.73
N LEU A 123 4.42 -39.30 12.53
CA LEU A 123 4.82 -40.36 11.58
C LEU A 123 6.31 -40.30 11.22
N VAL A 124 6.87 -39.09 11.11
CA VAL A 124 8.32 -38.86 11.02
C VAL A 124 8.66 -37.72 11.97
N ASP A 125 9.30 -38.05 13.09
CA ASP A 125 9.68 -37.12 14.15
C ASP A 125 11.20 -37.11 14.31
N ILE A 126 11.83 -35.94 14.10
CA ILE A 126 13.29 -35.81 14.03
C ILE A 126 13.77 -34.87 15.14
N ASN A 127 14.49 -35.41 16.12
CA ASN A 127 15.18 -34.60 17.13
C ASN A 127 16.54 -34.13 16.59
N GLY A 128 16.48 -33.09 15.75
CA GLY A 128 17.65 -32.46 15.15
C GLY A 128 17.31 -31.73 13.85
N ASN A 129 18.33 -31.17 13.19
CA ASN A 129 18.16 -30.45 11.94
C ASN A 129 18.02 -31.40 10.74
N THR A 130 17.04 -31.15 9.86
CA THR A 130 16.84 -31.92 8.63
C THR A 130 17.31 -31.13 7.40
N ARG A 131 18.18 -31.74 6.59
CA ARG A 131 18.55 -31.22 5.27
C ARG A 131 17.99 -32.12 4.18
N ILE A 132 17.03 -31.62 3.42
CA ILE A 132 16.43 -32.32 2.28
C ILE A 132 17.10 -31.81 1.00
N ARG A 133 17.73 -32.70 0.23
CA ARG A 133 18.37 -32.37 -1.05
C ARG A 133 17.51 -32.91 -2.19
N GLY A 134 17.13 -32.02 -3.10
CA GLY A 134 16.27 -32.29 -4.25
C GLY A 134 15.74 -30.98 -4.82
N THR A 135 15.14 -31.00 -6.01
CA THR A 135 14.53 -29.80 -6.60
C THR A 135 13.12 -29.52 -6.10
N ARG A 136 12.50 -30.46 -5.37
CA ARG A 136 11.13 -30.36 -4.87
C ARG A 136 11.00 -31.00 -3.48
N LEU A 137 10.30 -30.30 -2.58
CA LEU A 137 9.82 -30.81 -1.30
C LEU A 137 8.29 -30.81 -1.35
N PHE A 138 7.67 -31.98 -1.22
CA PHE A 138 6.21 -32.11 -1.18
C PHE A 138 5.78 -32.15 0.29
N LEU A 139 5.13 -31.09 0.75
CA LEU A 139 4.42 -31.06 2.04
C LEU A 139 2.94 -31.30 1.69
N GLY A 140 2.37 -32.42 2.12
CA GLY A 140 1.01 -32.81 1.71
C GLY A 140 0.36 -33.79 2.68
N LEU A 141 -0.97 -33.74 2.76
CA LEU A 141 -1.80 -34.70 3.51
C LEU A 141 -1.94 -36.03 2.74
N PRO A 142 -2.21 -37.16 3.44
CA PRO A 142 -2.37 -38.45 2.79
C PRO A 142 -3.73 -38.52 2.09
N GLY A 143 -3.74 -38.46 0.76
CA GLY A 143 -4.94 -38.66 -0.04
C GLY A 143 -4.84 -38.05 -1.44
N ASN A 144 -5.56 -38.66 -2.40
CA ASN A 144 -5.63 -38.16 -3.77
C ASN A 144 -5.86 -36.64 -3.79
N ALA A 145 -4.99 -35.98 -4.55
CA ALA A 145 -4.72 -34.56 -4.51
C ALA A 145 -5.95 -33.65 -4.52
N ALA A 146 -5.77 -32.52 -3.85
CA ALA A 146 -6.48 -31.26 -4.05
C ALA A 146 -7.94 -31.25 -3.57
N THR A 147 -8.18 -30.71 -2.36
CA THR A 147 -9.31 -29.77 -2.11
C THR A 147 -9.43 -29.24 -0.67
N ALA A 148 -8.57 -29.60 0.29
CA ALA A 148 -8.60 -28.98 1.62
C ALA A 148 -7.19 -28.83 2.21
N GLY A 149 -6.86 -27.62 2.66
CA GLY A 149 -5.51 -27.15 2.99
C GLY A 149 -4.87 -27.87 4.18
N GLY A 150 -3.85 -28.68 3.89
CA GLY A 150 -2.95 -29.23 4.89
C GLY A 150 -1.82 -28.26 5.20
N GLU A 151 -1.96 -27.54 6.31
CA GLU A 151 -0.95 -26.64 6.87
C GLU A 151 0.31 -27.44 7.26
N ALA A 152 1.48 -26.95 6.82
CA ALA A 152 2.74 -27.68 6.93
C ALA A 152 3.51 -27.47 8.25
N LEU A 153 3.04 -26.61 9.16
CA LEU A 153 3.73 -26.28 10.42
C LEU A 153 2.71 -25.85 11.49
N THR A 154 2.28 -26.77 12.35
CA THR A 154 1.67 -26.41 13.64
C THR A 154 2.50 -27.03 14.76
N GLN A 155 3.22 -26.20 15.51
CA GLN A 155 3.63 -26.54 16.87
C GLN A 155 2.48 -26.10 17.77
N THR A 156 1.74 -27.06 18.35
CA THR A 156 0.62 -26.75 19.24
C THR A 156 1.10 -26.40 20.64
N GLY A 157 0.67 -25.22 21.09
CA GLY A 157 0.95 -24.65 22.40
C GLY A 157 0.15 -23.36 22.66
N TRP A 158 -1.18 -23.40 22.43
CA TRP A 158 -2.28 -22.48 22.87
C TRP A 158 -2.01 -20.96 22.71
N ASP A 159 -2.74 -20.13 21.95
CA ASP A 159 -4.15 -20.07 21.55
C ASP A 159 -4.28 -19.08 20.37
N CYS A 160 -5.02 -19.42 19.31
CA CYS A 160 -5.47 -18.49 18.26
C CYS A 160 -6.79 -19.01 17.66
N ALA A 161 -7.88 -18.67 18.33
CA ALA A 161 -9.23 -19.05 17.93
C ALA A 161 -9.75 -18.17 16.77
N GLY A 162 -9.74 -18.76 15.56
CA GLY A 162 -10.74 -18.47 14.52
C GLY A 162 -10.32 -17.50 13.41
N LEU A 163 -9.91 -18.03 12.25
CA LEU A 163 -10.78 -18.21 11.08
C LEU A 163 -9.99 -18.66 9.83
N PRO A 164 -10.65 -19.34 8.89
CA PRO A 164 -10.20 -19.56 7.51
C PRO A 164 -10.74 -18.46 6.54
N VAL A 165 -10.02 -18.16 5.46
CA VAL A 165 -10.48 -18.14 4.05
C VAL A 165 -9.32 -17.75 3.09
N SER A 166 -8.99 -18.67 2.17
CA SER A 166 -8.00 -18.60 1.06
C SER A 166 -6.55 -19.03 1.34
N ASP A 167 -5.93 -19.65 0.31
CA ASP A 167 -4.60 -20.29 0.32
C ASP A 167 -3.49 -19.35 0.83
N ALA A 168 -3.21 -19.39 2.13
CA ALA A 168 -2.14 -18.62 2.77
C ALA A 168 -0.96 -19.53 3.13
N LEU A 169 0.23 -19.23 2.59
CA LEU A 169 1.48 -19.71 3.16
C LEU A 169 1.78 -18.86 4.41
N ALA A 170 1.27 -19.30 5.56
CA ALA A 170 1.53 -18.65 6.84
C ALA A 170 2.90 -19.12 7.40
N ILE A 171 3.93 -18.29 7.27
CA ILE A 171 5.19 -18.47 8.01
C ILE A 171 5.09 -17.58 9.24
N ASN A 172 4.59 -18.17 10.33
CA ASN A 172 4.33 -17.48 11.58
C ASN A 172 5.50 -17.70 12.56
N TYR A 173 6.08 -16.61 13.06
CA TYR A 173 6.90 -16.63 14.26
C TYR A 173 6.05 -16.10 15.42
N ASN A 174 5.74 -16.93 16.41
CA ASN A 174 5.10 -16.55 17.68
C ASN A 174 3.72 -15.84 17.65
N GLY A 175 2.97 -15.90 16.55
CA GLY A 175 1.55 -15.48 16.54
C GLY A 175 1.29 -14.00 16.26
N ASP A 176 2.30 -13.18 15.97
CA ASP A 176 2.12 -11.73 15.86
C ASP A 176 2.59 -11.11 14.53
N PHE A 177 3.02 -11.91 13.55
CA PHE A 177 3.60 -11.44 12.28
C PHE A 177 4.75 -10.42 12.44
N THR A 178 5.29 -10.19 13.64
CA THR A 178 6.31 -9.14 13.89
C THR A 178 7.65 -9.41 13.19
N GLY A 179 7.85 -10.64 12.70
CA GLY A 179 9.00 -11.02 11.86
C GLY A 179 8.79 -10.88 10.35
N GLY A 180 7.54 -10.68 9.89
CA GLY A 180 7.18 -10.62 8.47
C GLY A 180 7.41 -11.93 7.70
N VAL A 181 6.84 -12.01 6.49
CA VAL A 181 7.16 -13.08 5.52
C VAL A 181 8.26 -12.56 4.59
N TYR A 182 9.49 -13.01 4.80
CA TYR A 182 10.61 -12.69 3.91
C TYR A 182 10.66 -13.68 2.73
N VAL A 183 10.12 -13.27 1.58
CA VAL A 183 10.22 -14.04 0.33
C VAL A 183 11.47 -13.59 -0.43
N GLU A 184 12.57 -14.32 -0.27
CA GLU A 184 13.79 -14.09 -1.05
C GLU A 184 13.65 -14.77 -2.43
N GLY A 185 13.40 -14.00 -3.48
CA GLY A 185 13.21 -14.52 -4.85
C GLY A 185 12.41 -13.57 -5.76
N PRO A 186 12.23 -13.90 -7.07
CA PRO A 186 11.71 -12.98 -8.09
C PRO A 186 10.21 -12.64 -8.01
N GLY A 187 9.60 -12.65 -6.82
CA GLY A 187 8.29 -12.05 -6.57
C GLY A 187 7.27 -12.95 -5.87
N LEU A 188 6.33 -12.32 -5.18
CA LEU A 188 5.12 -12.91 -4.62
C LEU A 188 3.95 -12.60 -5.56
N LYS A 189 3.42 -13.61 -6.25
CA LYS A 189 2.22 -13.45 -7.10
C LYS A 189 0.98 -13.79 -6.29
N VAL A 190 0.15 -12.78 -6.00
CA VAL A 190 -1.14 -12.94 -5.32
C VAL A 190 -2.23 -12.89 -6.38
N CYS A 191 -2.94 -14.00 -6.59
CA CYS A 191 -4.11 -14.06 -7.44
C CYS A 191 -5.36 -13.78 -6.58
N GLY A 192 -5.56 -12.51 -6.19
CA GLY A 192 -6.65 -12.12 -5.28
C GLY A 192 -6.39 -10.80 -4.56
N GLU A 193 -7.13 -10.55 -3.47
CA GLU A 193 -6.93 -9.38 -2.60
C GLU A 193 -5.80 -9.64 -1.61
N LEU A 194 -4.77 -8.79 -1.60
CA LEU A 194 -3.72 -8.80 -0.58
C LEU A 194 -4.09 -7.79 0.52
N LYS A 195 -4.63 -8.29 1.64
CA LYS A 195 -4.85 -7.49 2.85
C LYS A 195 -3.59 -7.55 3.71
N ALA A 196 -2.93 -6.41 3.88
CA ALA A 196 -1.75 -6.29 4.74
C ALA A 196 -1.82 -4.99 5.53
N GLU A 197 -1.50 -5.06 6.82
CA GLU A 197 -1.40 -3.88 7.69
C GLU A 197 -0.18 -3.01 7.36
N CYS A 198 0.88 -3.64 6.84
CA CYS A 198 2.09 -2.97 6.35
C CYS A 198 2.69 -3.80 5.21
N LEU A 199 2.90 -3.17 4.05
CA LEU A 199 3.62 -3.78 2.92
C LEU A 199 4.91 -3.01 2.65
N LYS A 200 6.05 -3.62 2.95
CA LYS A 200 7.38 -3.07 2.63
C LYS A 200 7.93 -3.73 1.36
N ALA A 201 7.97 -2.97 0.26
CA ALA A 201 8.55 -3.43 -0.99
C ALA A 201 9.91 -2.77 -1.26
N HIS A 202 10.95 -3.59 -1.47
CA HIS A 202 12.31 -3.12 -1.82
C HIS A 202 12.45 -2.63 -3.28
N GLN A 203 11.42 -2.84 -4.11
CA GLN A 203 11.37 -2.38 -5.51
C GLN A 203 9.98 -1.80 -5.82
N HIS A 204 9.44 -2.07 -7.01
CA HIS A 204 8.17 -1.53 -7.48
C HIS A 204 6.99 -2.34 -6.92
N VAL A 205 5.92 -1.64 -6.52
CA VAL A 205 4.61 -2.24 -6.37
C VAL A 205 3.82 -1.97 -7.65
N ILE A 206 3.43 -3.02 -8.35
CA ILE A 206 2.71 -2.95 -9.63
C ILE A 206 1.43 -3.76 -9.52
N ALA A 207 0.30 -3.14 -9.83
CA ALA A 207 -0.95 -3.84 -10.10
C ALA A 207 -1.26 -3.77 -11.60
N GLU A 208 -1.32 -4.93 -12.25
CA GLU A 208 -1.70 -5.05 -13.67
C GLU A 208 -3.22 -4.99 -13.85
N GLU A 209 -3.98 -5.59 -12.93
CA GLU A 209 -5.45 -5.59 -12.91
C GLU A 209 -5.94 -5.24 -11.49
N GLY A 210 -6.94 -4.34 -11.37
CA GLY A 210 -7.53 -3.94 -10.09
C GLY A 210 -6.92 -2.68 -9.44
N ASN A 211 -7.43 -2.35 -8.24
CA ASN A 211 -6.96 -1.22 -7.43
C ASN A 211 -5.80 -1.65 -6.53
N ILE A 212 -4.88 -0.74 -6.22
CA ILE A 212 -3.94 -0.91 -5.10
C ILE A 212 -4.63 -0.30 -3.88
N PHE A 213 -5.11 -1.18 -3.01
CA PHE A 213 -5.92 -0.82 -1.85
C PHE A 213 -5.13 -1.07 -0.58
N ALA A 214 -4.98 -0.05 0.25
CA ALA A 214 -4.35 -0.13 1.56
C ALA A 214 -5.35 0.35 2.62
N LEU A 215 -5.65 -0.52 3.59
CA LEU A 215 -6.51 -0.22 4.75
C LEU A 215 -5.63 0.05 5.97
N GLY A 216 -5.96 1.04 6.80
CA GLY A 216 -5.08 1.36 7.90
C GLY A 216 -5.39 2.54 8.84
N GLY A 217 -5.88 2.25 10.04
CA GLY A 217 -6.47 3.18 11.01
C GLY A 217 -5.53 4.16 11.75
N SER A 218 -5.94 5.43 11.78
CA SER A 218 -5.59 6.52 12.72
C SER A 218 -4.24 6.48 13.45
N GLY A 219 -3.21 7.11 12.85
CA GLY A 219 -2.08 7.68 13.61
C GLY A 219 -0.82 7.83 12.78
N VAL A 220 -0.41 9.07 12.48
CA VAL A 220 0.82 9.37 11.73
C VAL A 220 2.06 9.04 12.57
N VAL A 221 2.81 7.99 12.22
CA VAL A 221 4.20 7.79 12.66
C VAL A 221 5.04 7.20 11.52
N VAL A 222 5.88 8.04 10.90
CA VAL A 222 6.84 7.62 9.86
C VAL A 222 8.07 7.00 10.54
N ASN A 223 8.02 5.70 10.84
CA ASN A 223 9.21 4.93 11.23
C ASN A 223 9.03 3.41 10.97
N CYS A 224 9.78 2.83 10.03
CA CYS A 224 9.79 1.36 9.84
C CYS A 224 10.35 0.55 11.02
N SER A 225 10.88 1.21 12.05
CA SER A 225 11.30 0.58 13.31
C SER A 225 10.14 0.35 14.28
N ASP A 226 9.03 1.09 14.09
CA ASP A 226 7.76 1.03 14.84
C ASP A 226 6.65 1.55 13.91
N PRO A 227 6.22 0.77 12.90
CA PRO A 227 5.18 1.21 11.97
C PRO A 227 3.86 1.38 12.74
N GLY A 228 3.22 2.54 12.57
CA GLY A 228 1.83 2.69 13.00
C GLY A 228 0.94 1.67 12.28
N GLN A 229 -0.12 1.23 12.95
CA GLN A 229 -1.10 0.34 12.32
C GLN A 229 -1.68 1.04 11.09
N GLY A 230 -1.47 0.48 9.90
CA GLY A 230 -2.14 0.93 8.69
C GLY A 230 -1.35 1.75 7.65
N ASP A 231 -0.04 1.90 7.81
CA ASP A 231 0.77 2.63 6.84
C ASP A 231 1.21 1.74 5.66
N PHE A 232 1.03 2.25 4.43
CA PHE A 232 1.56 1.61 3.22
C PHE A 232 2.84 2.32 2.78
N ILE A 233 3.99 1.67 2.98
CA ILE A 233 5.32 2.24 2.74
C ILE A 233 6.11 1.35 1.77
N ALA A 234 6.28 1.76 0.50
CA ALA A 234 7.24 1.09 -0.38
C ALA A 234 8.64 1.74 -0.25
N GLU A 235 9.52 1.12 0.52
CA GLU A 235 10.93 1.52 0.64
C GLU A 235 11.80 0.73 -0.34
N GLY A 236 11.80 1.16 -1.61
CA GLY A 236 12.62 0.55 -2.64
C GLY A 236 13.66 1.47 -3.27
N ALA A 237 14.73 0.86 -3.80
CA ALA A 237 15.79 1.57 -4.52
C ALA A 237 15.26 2.39 -5.71
N ASN A 238 14.05 2.08 -6.23
CA ASN A 238 13.29 2.90 -7.18
C ASN A 238 11.93 3.42 -6.65
N GLY A 239 11.30 2.80 -5.64
CA GLY A 239 10.22 3.39 -4.83
C GLY A 239 9.01 4.01 -5.54
N ASP A 240 8.67 3.56 -6.76
CA ASP A 240 7.48 3.98 -7.52
C ASP A 240 6.25 3.13 -7.19
N PHE A 241 5.08 3.76 -7.23
CA PHE A 241 3.76 3.15 -7.11
C PHE A 241 3.01 3.28 -8.44
N ILE A 242 2.67 2.16 -9.09
CA ILE A 242 2.02 2.18 -10.42
C ILE A 242 0.75 1.31 -10.43
N ALA A 243 -0.39 1.93 -10.70
CA ALA A 243 -1.68 1.26 -10.95
C ALA A 243 -2.09 1.48 -12.41
N ARG A 244 -2.12 0.40 -13.21
CA ARG A 244 -2.37 0.48 -14.66
C ARG A 244 -3.85 0.65 -15.04
N HIS A 245 -4.74 0.01 -14.28
CA HIS A 245 -6.17 -0.06 -14.56
C HIS A 245 -7.06 0.30 -13.35
N GLY A 246 -6.48 0.85 -12.26
CA GLY A 246 -7.20 1.12 -11.02
C GLY A 246 -6.72 2.36 -10.26
N ASN A 247 -7.34 2.60 -9.10
CA ASN A 247 -7.04 3.71 -8.19
C ASN A 247 -5.95 3.33 -7.17
N PHE A 248 -5.32 4.36 -6.59
CA PHE A 248 -4.70 4.25 -5.27
C PHE A 248 -5.67 4.80 -4.24
N THR A 249 -6.02 3.98 -3.26
CA THR A 249 -6.93 4.38 -2.18
C THR A 249 -6.32 3.97 -0.85
N ALA A 250 -6.06 4.97 -0.01
CA ALA A 250 -5.76 4.80 1.41
C ALA A 250 -6.99 5.26 2.20
N GLU A 251 -7.82 4.31 2.65
CA GLU A 251 -9.09 4.61 3.34
C GLU A 251 -8.89 5.08 4.78
N GLU A 252 -7.72 4.90 5.37
CA GLU A 252 -7.46 5.37 6.74
C GLU A 252 -6.03 5.98 6.90
N GLY A 253 -5.26 6.07 5.80
CA GLY A 253 -3.82 6.41 5.82
C GLY A 253 -3.37 7.46 4.78
N ALA A 254 -2.05 7.62 4.67
CA ALA A 254 -1.39 8.42 3.64
C ALA A 254 -0.92 7.54 2.46
N VAL A 255 -0.81 8.11 1.26
CA VAL A 255 -0.12 7.48 0.12
C VAL A 255 1.25 8.13 -0.01
N THR A 256 2.31 7.39 0.35
CA THR A 256 3.70 7.89 0.27
C THR A 256 4.54 7.04 -0.68
N ALA A 257 5.16 7.68 -1.67
CA ALA A 257 6.15 7.07 -2.55
C ALA A 257 7.48 7.85 -2.48
N ARG A 258 8.59 7.12 -2.62
CA ARG A 258 9.93 7.74 -2.65
C ARG A 258 10.17 8.49 -3.94
N GLN A 259 9.62 7.98 -5.05
CA GLN A 259 9.68 8.58 -6.38
C GLN A 259 8.26 8.98 -6.81
N ASN A 260 7.64 8.27 -7.76
CA ASN A 260 6.38 8.70 -8.37
C ASN A 260 5.16 7.94 -7.81
N ILE A 261 4.03 8.63 -7.78
CA ILE A 261 2.69 8.04 -7.63
C ILE A 261 1.98 8.22 -8.98
N THR A 262 1.70 7.13 -9.69
CA THR A 262 1.08 7.20 -11.03
C THR A 262 -0.12 6.27 -11.16
N SER A 263 -1.32 6.85 -11.23
CA SER A 263 -2.54 6.13 -11.67
C SER A 263 -2.85 6.50 -13.11
N THR A 264 -2.67 5.54 -14.04
CA THR A 264 -2.79 5.81 -15.48
C THR A 264 -4.23 5.91 -15.99
N GLN A 265 -5.20 5.36 -15.25
CA GLN A 265 -6.63 5.37 -15.63
C GLN A 265 -7.57 5.76 -14.47
N GLY A 266 -7.05 5.98 -13.27
CA GLY A 266 -7.82 6.23 -12.06
C GLY A 266 -7.45 7.52 -11.32
N SER A 267 -7.84 7.57 -10.05
CA SER A 267 -7.53 8.64 -9.10
C SER A 267 -6.45 8.22 -8.10
N VAL A 268 -5.81 9.21 -7.49
CA VAL A 268 -4.99 9.06 -6.27
C VAL A 268 -5.75 9.70 -5.12
N VAL A 269 -6.19 8.88 -4.16
CA VAL A 269 -7.01 9.33 -3.02
C VAL A 269 -6.39 8.84 -1.72
N ALA A 270 -6.14 9.77 -0.79
CA ALA A 270 -5.73 9.45 0.57
C ALA A 270 -6.56 10.25 1.58
N ASN A 271 -6.98 9.61 2.67
CA ASN A 271 -7.64 10.32 3.77
C ASN A 271 -6.68 11.23 4.56
N GLN A 272 -5.37 11.04 4.41
CA GLN A 272 -4.36 11.91 5.01
C GLN A 272 -3.53 12.65 3.95
N ASN A 273 -2.25 12.32 3.77
CA ASN A 273 -1.38 12.99 2.80
C ASN A 273 -1.19 12.13 1.54
N VAL A 274 -0.96 12.78 0.40
CA VAL A 274 -0.40 12.17 -0.81
C VAL A 274 0.99 12.78 -1.03
N THR A 275 2.05 11.98 -0.86
CA THR A 275 3.43 12.47 -0.88
C THR A 275 4.31 11.67 -1.85
N ALA A 276 4.81 12.35 -2.87
CA ALA A 276 5.91 11.88 -3.72
C ALA A 276 7.20 12.61 -3.31
N GLN A 277 8.06 11.95 -2.52
CA GLN A 277 9.22 12.61 -1.87
C GLN A 277 10.22 13.19 -2.87
N ASN A 278 10.53 12.46 -3.95
CA ASN A 278 11.50 12.89 -4.97
C ASN A 278 10.94 12.83 -6.40
N GLY A 279 9.62 12.69 -6.55
CA GLY A 279 8.97 12.50 -7.85
C GLY A 279 7.73 13.34 -8.05
N SER A 280 6.83 12.83 -8.89
CA SER A 280 5.56 13.47 -9.23
C SER A 280 4.36 12.69 -8.70
N VAL A 281 3.25 13.38 -8.50
CA VAL A 281 1.92 12.79 -8.28
C VAL A 281 1.09 13.00 -9.54
N SER A 282 0.66 11.91 -10.17
CA SER A 282 -0.10 11.94 -11.42
C SER A 282 -1.30 10.99 -11.38
N ALA A 283 -2.47 11.51 -11.73
CA ALA A 283 -3.70 10.73 -11.86
C ALA A 283 -4.46 11.13 -13.12
N ALA A 284 -5.03 10.15 -13.82
CA ALA A 284 -5.89 10.41 -14.98
C ALA A 284 -7.18 11.16 -14.62
N GLN A 285 -7.68 10.97 -13.40
CA GLN A 285 -8.90 11.63 -12.92
C GLN A 285 -8.57 12.70 -11.87
N ASN A 286 -8.56 12.35 -10.59
CA ASN A 286 -8.36 13.30 -9.49
C ASN A 286 -7.13 12.95 -8.64
N VAL A 287 -6.51 13.98 -8.06
CA VAL A 287 -5.57 13.84 -6.93
C VAL A 287 -6.21 14.51 -5.72
N SER A 288 -6.50 13.72 -4.67
CA SER A 288 -7.19 14.19 -3.46
C SER A 288 -6.50 13.66 -2.20
N ALA A 289 -6.32 14.55 -1.23
CA ALA A 289 -5.76 14.26 0.08
C ALA A 289 -6.63 14.96 1.14
N GLY A 290 -6.86 14.33 2.29
CA GLY A 290 -7.51 14.99 3.42
C GLY A 290 -6.68 16.13 4.03
N ASN A 291 -5.35 16.04 3.92
CA ASN A 291 -4.41 17.03 4.42
C ASN A 291 -3.61 17.67 3.27
N ASN A 292 -2.50 17.08 2.83
CA ASN A 292 -1.61 17.67 1.83
C ASN A 292 -1.40 16.75 0.61
N VAL A 293 -1.37 17.35 -0.59
CA VAL A 293 -0.76 16.74 -1.78
C VAL A 293 0.60 17.42 -1.99
N SER A 294 1.68 16.66 -1.93
CA SER A 294 3.04 17.19 -2.08
C SER A 294 3.86 16.35 -3.07
N ALA A 295 4.51 17.02 -4.02
CA ALA A 295 5.44 16.42 -4.95
C ALA A 295 6.66 17.33 -5.12
N LEU A 296 7.85 16.76 -5.30
CA LEU A 296 9.06 17.54 -5.56
C LEU A 296 9.00 18.20 -6.95
N ASN A 297 8.49 17.47 -7.96
CA ASN A 297 8.53 17.92 -9.35
C ASN A 297 7.18 18.47 -9.83
N SER A 298 6.11 17.66 -9.79
CA SER A 298 4.81 18.08 -10.33
C SER A 298 3.63 17.37 -9.67
N ILE A 299 2.50 18.08 -9.61
CA ILE A 299 1.17 17.54 -9.29
C ILE A 299 0.32 17.74 -10.55
N SER A 300 -0.17 16.65 -11.14
CA SER A 300 -0.97 16.67 -12.37
C SER A 300 -2.23 15.81 -12.22
N ALA A 301 -3.37 16.35 -12.63
CA ALA A 301 -4.65 15.65 -12.65
C ALA A 301 -5.37 15.90 -13.96
N GLY A 302 -6.00 14.87 -14.54
CA GLY A 302 -6.73 15.01 -15.80
C GLY A 302 -8.07 15.73 -15.66
N THR A 303 -8.72 15.68 -14.49
CA THR A 303 -10.01 16.36 -14.23
C THR A 303 -9.86 17.57 -13.33
N SER A 304 -9.35 17.39 -12.10
CA SER A 304 -9.28 18.48 -11.13
C SER A 304 -8.14 18.37 -10.12
N ILE A 305 -7.60 19.53 -9.74
CA ILE A 305 -6.79 19.73 -8.54
C ILE A 305 -7.64 20.63 -7.64
N SER A 306 -7.99 20.16 -6.44
CA SER A 306 -8.82 20.91 -5.49
C SER A 306 -8.08 21.11 -4.16
N ALA A 307 -8.26 22.28 -3.56
CA ALA A 307 -7.74 22.61 -2.23
C ALA A 307 -8.84 23.26 -1.41
N GLY A 308 -8.91 22.94 -0.11
CA GLY A 308 -9.92 23.49 0.78
C GLY A 308 -9.68 24.95 1.16
N THR A 309 -8.42 25.40 1.13
CA THR A 309 -8.02 26.78 1.46
C THR A 309 -7.41 27.48 0.26
N ASP A 310 -6.19 27.11 -0.13
CA ASP A 310 -5.40 27.84 -1.11
C ASP A 310 -4.71 26.92 -2.13
N ILE A 311 -4.53 27.43 -3.36
CA ILE A 311 -3.60 26.89 -4.35
C ILE A 311 -2.52 27.96 -4.56
N SER A 312 -1.30 27.69 -4.11
CA SER A 312 -0.18 28.63 -4.21
C SER A 312 0.82 28.17 -5.27
N ALA A 313 1.25 29.10 -6.13
CA ALA A 313 2.34 28.91 -7.08
C ALA A 313 3.48 29.87 -6.75
N GLY A 314 4.65 29.34 -6.40
CA GLY A 314 5.85 30.16 -6.16
C GLY A 314 6.43 30.80 -7.43
N GLY A 315 6.02 30.30 -8.60
CA GLY A 315 6.32 30.86 -9.92
C GLY A 315 5.06 31.35 -10.63
N ASN A 316 4.89 30.95 -11.89
CA ASN A 316 3.72 31.34 -12.69
C ASN A 316 2.55 30.38 -12.46
N LEU A 317 1.35 30.92 -12.24
CA LEU A 317 0.10 30.20 -12.44
C LEU A 317 -0.38 30.44 -13.88
N SER A 318 -0.30 29.40 -14.73
CA SER A 318 -0.74 29.47 -16.12
C SER A 318 -2.10 28.80 -16.28
N VAL A 319 -3.06 29.51 -16.88
CA VAL A 319 -4.38 29.00 -17.23
C VAL A 319 -4.50 29.03 -18.75
N THR A 320 -4.41 27.87 -19.41
CA THR A 320 -4.45 27.76 -20.88
C THR A 320 -5.86 27.68 -21.44
N GLY A 321 -6.86 27.37 -20.61
CA GLY A 321 -8.28 27.36 -20.93
C GLY A 321 -9.03 28.53 -20.29
N THR A 322 -10.31 28.31 -19.96
CA THR A 322 -11.12 29.31 -19.25
C THR A 322 -10.82 29.32 -17.76
N GLY A 323 -10.34 30.44 -17.23
CA GLY A 323 -10.24 30.69 -15.79
C GLY A 323 -11.51 31.37 -15.27
N THR A 324 -12.26 30.70 -14.40
CA THR A 324 -13.39 31.31 -13.68
C THR A 324 -12.98 31.60 -12.25
N ILE A 325 -13.00 32.86 -11.84
CA ILE A 325 -12.76 33.28 -10.45
C ILE A 325 -14.04 33.93 -9.93
N THR A 326 -14.66 33.32 -8.93
CA THR A 326 -15.92 33.80 -8.33
C THR A 326 -15.69 34.76 -7.17
N GLY A 327 -14.51 34.70 -6.54
CA GLY A 327 -14.07 35.62 -5.49
C GLY A 327 -13.32 36.84 -6.03
N ASN A 328 -12.73 37.61 -5.12
CA ASN A 328 -11.99 38.81 -5.45
C ASN A 328 -10.56 38.50 -5.92
N VAL A 329 -10.14 39.10 -7.02
CA VAL A 329 -8.81 39.02 -7.62
C VAL A 329 -7.97 40.22 -7.23
N ARG A 330 -6.77 39.97 -6.71
CA ARG A 330 -5.75 41.00 -6.45
C ARG A 330 -4.55 40.74 -7.34
N VAL A 331 -4.12 41.77 -8.06
CA VAL A 331 -2.91 41.71 -8.89
C VAL A 331 -1.93 42.73 -8.33
N GLY A 332 -0.82 42.26 -7.76
CA GLY A 332 0.16 43.10 -7.06
C GLY A 332 -0.15 43.27 -5.57
N THR A 333 0.84 43.78 -4.82
CA THR A 333 0.83 43.77 -3.34
C THR A 333 0.49 45.12 -2.68
N ILE A 334 0.16 46.15 -3.45
CA ILE A 334 -0.08 47.49 -2.87
C ILE A 334 -1.46 47.68 -2.24
N PHE A 335 -2.41 46.77 -2.49
CA PHE A 335 -3.75 46.83 -1.90
C PHE A 335 -3.94 45.73 -0.84
N GLY A 336 -4.18 46.13 0.42
CA GLY A 336 -4.43 45.19 1.53
C GLY A 336 -5.76 44.43 1.43
N ASN A 337 -6.73 44.97 0.67
CA ASN A 337 -7.97 44.32 0.28
C ASN A 337 -8.48 44.88 -1.06
N THR A 338 -9.47 44.24 -1.68
CA THR A 338 -10.11 44.75 -2.91
C THR A 338 -11.25 45.74 -2.64
N GLY A 339 -11.59 45.99 -1.38
CA GLY A 339 -12.79 46.74 -0.97
C GLY A 339 -14.05 46.12 -1.58
N SER A 340 -14.86 46.97 -2.23
CA SER A 340 -16.07 46.58 -2.97
C SER A 340 -15.80 46.07 -4.39
N HIS A 341 -14.55 46.06 -4.85
CA HIS A 341 -14.19 45.65 -6.20
C HIS A 341 -13.89 44.16 -6.26
N VAL A 342 -14.26 43.53 -7.38
CA VAL A 342 -13.89 42.12 -7.66
C VAL A 342 -12.46 42.03 -8.20
N LEU A 343 -11.94 43.06 -8.87
CA LEU A 343 -10.56 43.10 -9.38
C LEU A 343 -9.85 44.37 -8.89
N ALA A 344 -8.76 44.21 -8.13
CA ALA A 344 -7.87 45.31 -7.76
C ALA A 344 -6.47 45.10 -8.34
N VAL A 345 -6.00 46.06 -9.15
CA VAL A 345 -4.70 45.99 -9.84
C VAL A 345 -3.77 47.06 -9.30
N GLY A 346 -2.75 46.62 -8.57
CA GLY A 346 -1.76 47.45 -7.90
C GLY A 346 -0.73 48.13 -8.81
N GLY A 347 -1.01 48.23 -10.11
CA GLY A 347 -0.10 48.74 -11.12
C GLY A 347 -0.85 49.09 -12.40
N SER A 348 -0.12 49.31 -13.49
CA SER A 348 -0.71 49.60 -14.79
C SER A 348 -1.31 48.34 -15.43
N MET A 349 -2.48 48.48 -16.05
CA MET A 349 -3.06 47.50 -16.95
C MET A 349 -2.75 47.90 -18.40
N ILE A 350 -2.33 46.94 -19.22
CA ILE A 350 -2.31 47.08 -20.68
C ILE A 350 -3.39 46.17 -21.25
N ALA A 351 -4.21 46.71 -22.13
CA ALA A 351 -5.25 45.99 -22.84
C ALA A 351 -5.35 46.56 -24.24
N GLU A 352 -5.60 45.70 -25.23
CA GLU A 352 -5.93 46.15 -26.58
C GLU A 352 -7.34 46.78 -26.61
N GLU A 353 -8.26 46.26 -25.78
CA GLU A 353 -9.65 46.73 -25.71
C GLU A 353 -10.23 46.52 -24.29
N VAL A 354 -11.06 47.46 -23.84
CA VAL A 354 -11.83 47.35 -22.60
C VAL A 354 -13.29 47.67 -22.91
N ASN A 355 -14.15 46.64 -22.90
CA ASN A 355 -15.58 46.79 -23.12
C ASN A 355 -16.32 47.00 -21.79
N VAL A 356 -16.81 48.21 -21.57
CA VAL A 356 -17.56 48.58 -20.36
C VAL A 356 -19.06 48.56 -20.65
N LYS A 357 -19.77 47.59 -20.08
CA LYS A 357 -21.23 47.50 -20.15
C LYS A 357 -21.86 47.92 -18.82
N LEU A 358 -22.25 49.19 -18.73
CA LEU A 358 -23.03 49.68 -17.60
C LEU A 358 -24.44 49.07 -17.61
N GLN A 359 -25.04 48.96 -16.42
CA GLN A 359 -26.46 48.62 -16.29
C GLN A 359 -27.37 49.84 -16.50
N ALA A 360 -26.83 51.05 -16.37
CA ALA A 360 -27.53 52.29 -16.65
C ALA A 360 -27.64 52.53 -18.17
N ASP A 361 -28.68 53.26 -18.57
CA ASP A 361 -28.87 53.67 -19.96
C ASP A 361 -27.77 54.64 -20.41
N TRP A 362 -27.37 54.51 -21.67
CA TRP A 362 -26.50 55.49 -22.33
C TRP A 362 -27.30 56.76 -22.67
N PRO A 363 -26.65 57.93 -22.78
CA PRO A 363 -27.32 59.24 -22.69
C PRO A 363 -28.17 59.66 -23.89
N ASP A 364 -28.71 58.73 -24.69
CA ASP A 364 -29.57 59.02 -25.85
C ASP A 364 -30.82 59.84 -25.49
N TYR A 365 -31.20 59.86 -24.21
CA TYR A 365 -32.30 60.67 -23.70
C TYR A 365 -32.07 62.17 -23.90
N VAL A 366 -30.84 62.65 -24.10
CA VAL A 366 -30.50 64.06 -24.33
C VAL A 366 -31.20 64.61 -25.59
N PHE A 367 -31.52 63.76 -26.56
CA PHE A 367 -32.22 64.14 -27.79
C PHE A 367 -33.75 64.13 -27.67
N THR A 368 -34.30 63.72 -26.53
CA THR A 368 -35.76 63.69 -26.33
C THR A 368 -36.32 65.11 -26.09
N PRO A 369 -37.53 65.43 -26.55
CA PRO A 369 -38.18 66.72 -26.29
C PRO A 369 -38.35 67.04 -24.80
N GLU A 370 -38.41 66.00 -23.96
CA GLU A 370 -38.58 66.09 -22.52
C GLU A 370 -37.30 66.47 -21.78
N HIS A 371 -36.11 66.32 -22.41
CA HIS A 371 -34.83 66.70 -21.81
C HIS A 371 -34.64 68.22 -21.82
N GLN A 372 -34.74 68.84 -20.65
CA GLN A 372 -34.42 70.24 -20.46
C GLN A 372 -32.92 70.41 -20.25
N ARG A 373 -32.19 70.63 -21.35
CA ARG A 373 -30.77 71.01 -21.30
C ARG A 373 -30.60 72.43 -20.72
N PRO A 374 -29.58 72.68 -19.88
CA PRO A 374 -29.28 74.02 -19.39
C PRO A 374 -28.97 74.99 -20.54
N THR A 375 -29.29 76.27 -20.37
CA THR A 375 -28.87 77.33 -21.30
C THR A 375 -27.37 77.63 -21.13
N LEU A 376 -26.72 78.17 -22.17
CA LEU A 376 -25.29 78.53 -22.10
C LEU A 376 -24.98 79.53 -20.97
N ASN A 377 -25.90 80.43 -20.63
CA ASN A 377 -25.73 81.37 -19.52
C ASN A 377 -25.78 80.67 -18.15
N GLU A 378 -26.63 79.65 -18.00
CA GLU A 378 -26.69 78.83 -16.78
C GLU A 378 -25.44 77.98 -16.63
N VAL A 379 -24.96 77.38 -17.73
CA VAL A 379 -23.69 76.64 -17.74
C VAL A 379 -22.51 77.55 -17.39
N GLU A 380 -22.43 78.75 -17.96
CA GLU A 380 -21.40 79.74 -17.64
C GLU A 380 -21.42 80.11 -16.15
N SER A 381 -22.60 80.43 -15.62
CA SER A 381 -22.78 80.75 -14.21
C SER A 381 -22.33 79.59 -13.31
N PHE A 382 -22.69 78.35 -13.66
CA PHE A 382 -22.29 77.15 -12.91
C PHE A 382 -20.77 76.95 -12.92
N ILE A 383 -20.10 77.12 -14.07
CA ILE A 383 -18.64 76.98 -14.20
C ILE A 383 -17.93 78.06 -13.35
N HIS A 384 -18.44 79.28 -13.35
CA HIS A 384 -17.86 80.37 -12.56
C HIS A 384 -17.87 80.06 -11.06
N GLU A 385 -18.95 79.46 -10.56
CA GLU A 385 -19.14 79.10 -9.16
C GLU A 385 -18.42 77.80 -8.78
N ASN A 386 -18.58 76.73 -9.55
CA ASN A 386 -18.19 75.36 -9.16
C ASN A 386 -16.86 74.89 -9.78
N LYS A 387 -16.32 75.61 -10.76
CA LYS A 387 -15.05 75.28 -11.46
C LYS A 387 -15.02 73.91 -12.16
N HIS A 388 -16.18 73.33 -12.46
CA HIS A 388 -16.33 72.15 -13.30
C HIS A 388 -17.66 72.24 -14.08
N LEU A 389 -17.85 71.35 -15.05
CA LEU A 389 -19.08 71.27 -15.83
C LEU A 389 -20.23 70.69 -14.97
N PRO A 390 -21.49 71.10 -15.22
CA PRO A 390 -22.65 70.45 -14.62
C PRO A 390 -22.64 68.93 -14.87
N GLY A 391 -22.79 68.14 -13.80
CA GLY A 391 -22.77 66.68 -13.86
C GLY A 391 -21.37 66.03 -13.92
N ALA A 392 -20.31 66.79 -14.17
CA ALA A 392 -18.93 66.29 -14.10
C ALA A 392 -18.40 66.32 -12.66
N PRO A 393 -17.60 65.32 -12.22
CA PRO A 393 -17.00 65.34 -10.89
C PRO A 393 -15.93 66.42 -10.78
N SER A 394 -15.80 67.01 -9.60
CA SER A 394 -14.72 67.94 -9.28
C SER A 394 -13.37 67.22 -9.19
N ALA A 395 -12.28 67.96 -9.40
CA ALA A 395 -10.93 67.40 -9.25
C ALA A 395 -10.67 66.80 -7.85
N ALA A 396 -11.26 67.38 -6.80
CA ALA A 396 -11.16 66.87 -5.44
C ALA A 396 -11.86 65.51 -5.27
N GLN A 397 -13.05 65.33 -5.87
CA GLN A 397 -13.77 64.06 -5.87
C GLN A 397 -13.00 62.98 -6.63
N VAL A 398 -12.45 63.30 -7.82
CA VAL A 398 -11.66 62.34 -8.60
C VAL A 398 -10.39 61.91 -7.86
N ALA A 399 -9.74 62.84 -7.14
CA ALA A 399 -8.56 62.52 -6.34
C ALA A 399 -8.87 61.61 -5.14
N GLN A 400 -10.07 61.71 -4.57
CA GLN A 400 -10.49 60.93 -3.41
C GLN A 400 -11.06 59.56 -3.80
N ASP A 401 -11.99 59.53 -4.77
CA ASP A 401 -12.82 58.36 -5.07
C ASP A 401 -12.36 57.62 -6.34
N GLY A 402 -11.43 58.19 -7.09
CA GLY A 402 -11.03 57.70 -8.41
C GLY A 402 -12.02 58.09 -9.52
N LEU A 403 -11.77 57.59 -10.73
CA LEU A 403 -12.58 57.89 -11.91
C LEU A 403 -13.28 56.60 -12.41
N PRO A 404 -14.62 56.46 -12.23
CA PRO A 404 -15.35 55.30 -12.72
C PRO A 404 -15.45 55.36 -14.25
N LEU A 405 -14.57 54.63 -14.93
CA LEU A 405 -14.38 54.71 -16.39
C LEU A 405 -15.69 54.70 -17.19
N GLY A 406 -16.59 53.75 -16.91
CA GLY A 406 -17.86 53.67 -17.62
C GLY A 406 -18.75 54.89 -17.39
N GLN A 407 -18.98 55.27 -16.13
CA GLN A 407 -19.85 56.41 -15.81
C GLN A 407 -19.28 57.72 -16.35
N THR A 408 -17.95 57.90 -16.30
CA THR A 408 -17.29 59.07 -16.88
C THR A 408 -17.41 59.09 -18.40
N GLN A 409 -17.28 57.95 -19.09
CA GLN A 409 -17.47 57.87 -20.53
C GLN A 409 -18.92 58.19 -20.94
N ALA A 410 -19.90 57.68 -20.20
CA ALA A 410 -21.31 58.00 -20.42
C ALA A 410 -21.60 59.49 -20.19
N MET A 411 -21.08 60.07 -19.09
CA MET A 411 -21.21 61.50 -18.81
C MET A 411 -20.53 62.36 -19.88
N MET A 412 -19.34 61.99 -20.37
CA MET A 412 -18.68 62.69 -21.47
C MET A 412 -19.52 62.66 -22.74
N MET A 413 -20.16 61.53 -23.04
CA MET A 413 -21.07 61.41 -24.19
C MET A 413 -22.28 62.33 -24.03
N GLU A 414 -22.91 62.38 -22.85
CA GLU A 414 -24.02 63.30 -22.54
C GLU A 414 -23.63 64.77 -22.80
N LYS A 415 -22.47 65.21 -22.26
CA LYS A 415 -22.00 66.60 -22.45
C LYS A 415 -21.64 66.90 -23.91
N LEU A 416 -21.13 65.91 -24.64
CA LEU A 416 -20.84 66.05 -26.06
C LEU A 416 -22.13 66.24 -26.87
N GLU A 417 -23.18 65.47 -26.57
CA GLU A 417 -24.50 65.60 -27.22
C GLU A 417 -25.18 66.94 -26.91
N GLU A 418 -25.15 67.39 -25.65
CA GLU A 418 -25.63 68.72 -25.26
C GLU A 418 -24.87 69.84 -25.98
N LEU A 419 -23.54 69.71 -26.10
CA LEU A 419 -22.72 70.65 -26.86
C LEU A 419 -23.13 70.70 -28.33
N TYR A 420 -23.39 69.56 -28.97
CA TYR A 420 -23.87 69.53 -30.36
C TYR A 420 -25.23 70.22 -30.51
N LEU A 421 -26.15 70.08 -29.55
CA LEU A 421 -27.43 70.80 -29.56
C LEU A 421 -27.25 72.32 -29.49
N HIS A 422 -26.32 72.81 -28.65
CA HIS A 422 -25.98 74.24 -28.60
C HIS A 422 -25.35 74.74 -29.89
N VAL A 423 -24.46 73.94 -30.51
CA VAL A 423 -23.83 74.30 -31.80
C VAL A 423 -24.87 74.37 -32.92
N ILE A 424 -25.81 73.43 -32.98
CA ILE A 424 -26.92 73.45 -33.95
C ILE A 424 -27.79 74.71 -33.75
N GLU A 425 -28.10 75.06 -32.50
CA GLU A 425 -28.86 76.26 -32.18
C GLU A 425 -28.11 77.55 -32.58
N LEU A 426 -26.81 77.61 -32.29
CA LEU A 426 -25.94 78.73 -32.70
C LEU A 426 -25.88 78.86 -34.22
N ASN A 427 -25.72 77.75 -34.96
CA ASN A 427 -25.70 77.79 -36.42
C ASN A 427 -27.03 78.32 -36.99
N ARG A 428 -28.17 77.90 -36.43
CA ARG A 428 -29.49 78.45 -36.81
C ARG A 428 -29.58 79.97 -36.57
N LYS A 429 -29.07 80.46 -35.44
CA LYS A 429 -29.02 81.90 -35.14
C LYS A 429 -28.11 82.64 -36.12
N VAL A 430 -26.96 82.07 -36.48
CA VAL A 430 -26.05 82.66 -37.48
C VAL A 430 -26.72 82.74 -38.85
N GLU A 431 -27.33 81.67 -39.35
CA GLU A 431 -28.06 81.67 -40.62
C GLU A 431 -29.20 82.69 -40.64
N GLN A 432 -29.89 82.87 -39.51
CA GLN A 432 -30.92 83.88 -39.36
C GLN A 432 -30.33 85.30 -39.44
N LEU A 433 -29.26 85.57 -38.68
CA LEU A 433 -28.57 86.85 -38.70
C LEU A 433 -27.98 87.18 -40.08
N GLU A 434 -27.50 86.19 -40.82
CA GLU A 434 -27.02 86.35 -42.20
C GLU A 434 -28.16 86.72 -43.16
N LYS A 435 -29.32 86.05 -43.04
CA LYS A 435 -30.53 86.40 -43.81
C LYS A 435 -31.01 87.82 -43.50
N GLU A 436 -31.10 88.16 -42.22
CA GLU A 436 -31.48 89.51 -41.78
C GLU A 436 -30.48 90.56 -42.29
N ASN A 437 -29.18 90.29 -42.21
CA ASN A 437 -28.14 91.17 -42.77
C ASN A 437 -28.24 91.31 -44.29
N ALA A 438 -28.52 90.23 -45.02
CA ALA A 438 -28.71 90.27 -46.47
C ALA A 438 -29.94 91.13 -46.84
N GLN A 439 -31.04 90.99 -46.10
CA GLN A 439 -32.24 91.82 -46.27
C GLN A 439 -31.97 93.29 -45.94
N LEU A 440 -31.25 93.59 -44.86
CA LEU A 440 -30.88 94.96 -44.47
C LEU A 440 -29.95 95.64 -45.49
N LYS A 441 -29.04 94.88 -46.11
CA LYS A 441 -28.19 95.39 -47.19
C LYS A 441 -29.01 95.70 -48.45
N ALA A 442 -29.98 94.86 -48.80
CA ALA A 442 -30.85 95.06 -49.95
C ALA A 442 -31.85 96.23 -49.81
N VAL A 443 -32.11 96.72 -48.60
CA VAL A 443 -32.97 97.90 -48.33
C VAL A 443 -32.16 99.22 -48.30
N LYS A 444 -30.82 99.15 -48.26
CA LYS A 444 -29.93 100.32 -48.24
C LYS A 444 -29.34 100.70 -49.61
N GLU A 445 -29.51 99.84 -50.62
CA GLU A 445 -29.34 100.17 -52.04
C GLU A 445 -30.70 100.57 -52.63
#